data_AF-A0A3D8IK02-F1
#
_entry.id   AF-A0A3D8IK02-F1
#
_cell.length_a   1.000
_cell.length_b   1.000
_cell.length_c   1.000
_cell.angle_alpha   90.00
_cell.angle_beta   90.00
_cell.angle_gamma   90.00
#
_symmetry.space_group_name_H-M   'P 1'
#
loop_
_entity.id
_entity.type
_entity.pdbx_description
1 polymer ?
#
loop_
_entity_poly.entity_id
_entity_poly.type
_entity_poly.pdbx_seq_one_letter_code
_entity_poly.pdbx_strand_id
1 'polypeptide(L)'
;MGGLVALVKDTKEQIIQKTRIYLQNIDCVRTISLDSILEEVGISKGVFYYYFKNKDDLLYQAVIPDIDEREKEINREISKLDTLREKIYLIFGIFVDENMKDKLKSLEEFYIYLFFENNINRKKALKKIYTRINKGRKSIILRQIKFHNIKLTKELTILTNYVMDSIMLYHIFCKRFRDKSTKKEIINFLNVFCDLIETKFEKQDAQKRRQKA
;
A
#
# COMPACT_ATOMS: atom_id res chain seq x y z
N MET A 1 -26.85 14.54 26.29
CA MET A 1 -26.59 13.75 25.06
C MET A 1 -25.12 13.73 24.62
N GLY A 2 -24.30 14.76 24.90
CA GLY A 2 -22.89 14.79 24.46
C GLY A 2 -21.95 13.75 25.11
N GLY A 3 -22.13 13.39 26.39
CA GLY A 3 -21.24 12.46 27.09
C GLY A 3 -21.37 10.99 26.64
N LEU A 4 -22.58 10.53 26.34
CA LEU A 4 -22.81 9.16 25.83
C LEU A 4 -22.22 8.98 24.42
N VAL A 5 -22.35 10.00 23.56
CA VAL A 5 -21.78 10.01 22.21
C VAL A 5 -20.24 9.98 22.26
N ALA A 6 -19.64 10.68 23.22
CA ALA A 6 -18.19 10.66 23.43
C ALA A 6 -17.69 9.28 23.89
N LEU A 7 -18.37 8.64 24.85
CA LEU A 7 -18.02 7.30 25.36
C LEU A 7 -18.15 6.21 24.29
N VAL A 8 -19.21 6.27 23.47
CA VAL A 8 -19.44 5.35 22.33
C VAL A 8 -18.35 5.50 21.28
N LYS A 9 -17.95 6.74 20.97
CA LYS A 9 -16.87 7.02 20.02
C LYS A 9 -15.51 6.50 20.54
N ASP A 10 -15.25 6.70 21.83
CA ASP A 10 -14.00 6.26 22.47
C ASP A 10 -13.87 4.73 22.47
N THR A 11 -14.95 4.02 22.83
CA THR A 11 -14.98 2.54 22.81
C THR A 11 -14.71 1.99 21.41
N LYS A 12 -15.34 2.59 20.38
CA LYS A 12 -15.12 2.18 18.99
C LYS A 12 -13.65 2.35 18.58
N GLU A 13 -13.04 3.47 18.93
CA GLU A 13 -11.63 3.76 18.60
C GLU A 13 -10.69 2.78 19.32
N GLN A 14 -10.95 2.45 20.59
CA GLN A 14 -10.16 1.46 21.32
C GLN A 14 -10.21 0.07 20.66
N ILE A 15 -11.37 -0.37 20.16
CA ILE A 15 -11.50 -1.64 19.42
C ILE A 15 -10.65 -1.61 18.15
N ILE A 16 -10.69 -0.50 17.41
CA ILE A 16 -9.88 -0.32 16.18
C ILE A 16 -8.39 -0.37 16.50
N GLN A 17 -7.94 0.35 17.54
CA GLN A 17 -6.52 0.40 17.94
C GLN A 17 -6.01 -0.97 18.40
N LYS A 18 -6.77 -1.68 19.26
CA LYS A 18 -6.39 -3.02 19.70
C LYS A 18 -6.32 -4.00 18.52
N THR A 19 -7.29 -3.93 17.60
CA THR A 19 -7.28 -4.74 16.38
C THR A 19 -6.06 -4.42 15.51
N ARG A 20 -5.71 -3.14 15.35
CA ARG A 20 -4.50 -2.71 14.62
C ARG A 20 -3.23 -3.31 15.22
N ILE A 21 -3.08 -3.25 16.55
CA ILE A 21 -1.93 -3.84 17.27
C ILE A 21 -1.89 -5.36 17.06
N TYR A 22 -3.03 -6.04 17.19
CA TYR A 22 -3.11 -7.48 16.92
C TYR A 22 -2.67 -7.83 15.50
N LEU A 23 -3.11 -7.05 14.50
CA LEU A 23 -2.73 -7.22 13.09
C LEU A 23 -1.24 -7.01 12.80
N GLN A 24 -0.51 -6.31 13.68
CA GLN A 24 0.95 -6.15 13.55
C GLN A 24 1.73 -7.37 14.05
N ASN A 25 1.13 -8.16 14.96
CA ASN A 25 1.78 -9.28 15.62
C ASN A 25 1.47 -10.64 14.98
N ILE A 26 0.65 -10.67 13.93
CA ILE A 26 0.24 -11.90 13.25
C ILE A 26 0.99 -12.11 11.93
N ASP A 27 1.25 -13.38 11.62
CA ASP A 27 1.94 -13.77 10.39
C ASP A 27 1.02 -13.88 9.18
N CYS A 28 -0.30 -14.04 9.37
CA CYS A 28 -1.23 -14.19 8.27
C CYS A 28 -2.63 -13.64 8.60
N VAL A 29 -3.00 -12.50 8.00
CA VAL A 29 -4.33 -11.88 8.20
C VAL A 29 -5.47 -12.81 7.74
N ARG A 30 -5.22 -13.64 6.73
CA ARG A 30 -6.25 -14.50 6.12
C ARG A 30 -6.79 -15.56 7.09
N THR A 31 -5.96 -16.07 8.00
CA THR A 31 -6.33 -17.14 8.93
C THR A 31 -7.06 -16.63 10.16
N ILE A 32 -7.11 -15.31 10.37
CA ILE A 32 -7.78 -14.72 11.53
C ILE A 32 -9.29 -14.86 11.40
N SER A 33 -9.90 -15.47 12.42
CA SER A 33 -11.35 -15.54 12.58
C SER A 33 -11.89 -14.27 13.26
N LEU A 34 -13.19 -13.97 13.09
CA LEU A 34 -13.81 -12.89 13.87
C LEU A 34 -13.66 -13.16 15.37
N ASP A 35 -13.94 -14.39 15.79
CA ASP A 35 -13.93 -14.78 17.21
C ASP A 35 -12.55 -14.59 17.85
N SER A 36 -11.47 -14.89 17.12
CA SER A 36 -10.09 -14.63 17.57
C SER A 36 -9.82 -13.13 17.78
N ILE A 37 -10.36 -12.25 16.91
CA ILE A 37 -10.23 -10.80 17.10
C ILE A 37 -11.01 -10.35 18.32
N LEU A 38 -12.22 -10.86 18.51
CA LEU A 38 -13.08 -10.48 19.64
C LEU A 38 -12.47 -10.89 20.98
N GLU A 39 -11.88 -12.09 21.03
CA GLU A 39 -11.13 -12.60 22.18
C GLU A 39 -9.93 -11.71 22.50
N GLU A 40 -9.09 -11.40 21.51
CA GLU A 40 -7.92 -10.54 21.69
C GLU A 40 -8.29 -9.12 22.15
N VAL A 41 -9.33 -8.53 21.55
CA VAL A 41 -9.77 -7.16 21.89
C VAL A 41 -10.48 -7.13 23.26
N GLY A 42 -11.04 -8.27 23.68
CA GLY A 42 -11.78 -8.43 24.93
C GLY A 42 -13.23 -7.95 24.85
N ILE A 43 -13.94 -8.23 23.76
CA ILE A 43 -15.34 -7.80 23.55
C ILE A 43 -16.25 -8.95 23.12
N SER A 44 -17.56 -8.84 23.41
CA SER A 44 -18.54 -9.82 22.95
C SER A 44 -18.97 -9.59 21.48
N LYS A 45 -19.56 -10.61 20.85
CA LYS A 45 -20.19 -10.48 19.51
C LYS A 45 -21.27 -9.38 19.49
N GLY A 46 -22.04 -9.24 20.57
CA GLY A 46 -23.06 -8.20 20.67
C GLY A 46 -22.47 -6.79 20.62
N VAL A 47 -21.38 -6.55 21.36
CA VAL A 47 -20.64 -5.27 21.33
C VAL A 47 -20.02 -5.04 19.95
N PHE A 48 -19.49 -6.07 19.32
CA PHE A 48 -18.94 -5.97 17.97
C PHE A 48 -19.98 -5.48 16.95
N TYR A 49 -21.15 -6.14 16.88
CA TYR A 49 -22.17 -5.80 15.90
C TYR A 49 -22.85 -4.44 16.16
N TYR A 50 -22.70 -3.89 17.37
CA TYR A 50 -23.09 -2.51 17.65
C TYR A 50 -22.22 -1.49 16.88
N TYR A 51 -20.92 -1.76 16.71
CA TYR A 51 -19.95 -0.83 16.10
C TYR A 51 -19.58 -1.14 14.65
N PHE A 52 -19.57 -2.41 14.26
CA PHE A 52 -19.05 -2.90 12.98
C PHE A 52 -20.04 -3.81 12.28
N LYS A 53 -20.11 -3.69 10.95
CA LYS A 53 -21.04 -4.50 10.15
C LYS A 53 -20.58 -5.95 10.00
N ASN A 54 -19.28 -6.15 9.87
CA ASN A 54 -18.64 -7.44 9.64
C ASN A 54 -17.12 -7.31 9.85
N LYS A 55 -16.41 -8.45 9.81
CA LYS A 55 -14.95 -8.51 9.99
C LYS A 55 -14.22 -7.56 9.03
N ASP A 56 -14.60 -7.54 7.76
CA ASP A 56 -13.94 -6.72 6.74
C ASP A 56 -14.06 -5.21 7.03
N ASP A 57 -15.17 -4.76 7.63
CA ASP A 57 -15.37 -3.36 8.04
C ASP A 57 -14.48 -2.96 9.22
N LEU A 58 -14.25 -3.88 10.16
CA LEU A 58 -13.29 -3.69 11.25
C LEU A 58 -11.85 -3.67 10.69
N LEU A 59 -11.49 -4.65 9.85
CA LEU A 59 -10.16 -4.71 9.23
C LEU A 59 -9.86 -3.45 8.40
N TYR A 60 -10.84 -2.94 7.64
CA TYR A 60 -10.71 -1.67 6.92
C TYR A 60 -10.36 -0.51 7.85
N GLN A 61 -11.09 -0.38 8.97
CA GLN A 61 -10.87 0.70 9.93
C GLN A 61 -9.55 0.57 10.67
N ALA A 62 -9.09 -0.66 10.95
CA ALA A 62 -7.81 -0.92 11.61
C ALA A 62 -6.59 -0.60 10.74
N VAL A 63 -6.69 -0.80 9.42
CA VAL A 63 -5.53 -0.68 8.50
C VAL A 63 -5.43 0.69 7.82
N ILE A 64 -6.55 1.39 7.64
CA ILE A 64 -6.52 2.70 6.96
C ILE A 64 -5.53 3.70 7.61
N PRO A 65 -5.34 3.75 8.94
CA PRO A 65 -4.35 4.62 9.55
C PRO A 65 -2.91 4.25 9.15
N ASP A 66 -2.57 2.97 9.06
CA ASP A 66 -1.24 2.51 8.60
C ASP A 66 -0.96 2.95 7.16
N ILE A 67 -1.96 2.84 6.29
CA ILE A 67 -1.86 3.27 4.88
C ILE A 67 -1.64 4.79 4.82
N ASP A 68 -2.43 5.56 5.57
CA ASP A 68 -2.37 7.01 5.57
C ASP A 68 -1.05 7.52 6.19
N GLU A 69 -0.57 6.88 7.25
CA GLU A 69 0.71 7.17 7.88
C GLU A 69 1.87 6.87 6.92
N ARG A 70 1.84 5.72 6.24
CA ARG A 70 2.84 5.37 5.23
C ARG A 70 2.84 6.34 4.05
N GLU A 71 1.67 6.75 3.57
CA GLU A 71 1.57 7.75 2.51
C GLU A 71 2.15 9.11 2.96
N LYS A 72 1.89 9.53 4.20
CA LYS A 72 2.48 10.77 4.76
C LYS A 72 3.99 10.65 4.87
N GLU A 73 4.51 9.53 5.36
CA GLU A 73 5.95 9.27 5.45
C GLU A 73 6.61 9.32 4.07
N ILE A 74 6.06 8.62 3.07
CA ILE A 74 6.57 8.69 1.69
C ILE A 74 6.58 10.14 1.20
N ASN A 75 5.48 10.89 1.36
CA ASN A 75 5.43 12.28 0.88
C ASN A 75 6.43 13.20 1.61
N ARG A 76 6.76 12.94 2.88
CA ARG A 76 7.81 13.68 3.61
C ARG A 76 9.20 13.34 3.08
N GLU A 77 9.51 12.06 2.99
CA GLU A 77 10.85 11.60 2.60
C GLU A 77 11.15 11.85 1.11
N ILE A 78 10.15 11.77 0.25
CA ILE A 78 10.32 11.94 -1.20
C ILE A 78 10.78 13.35 -1.59
N SER A 79 10.49 14.34 -0.73
CA SER A 79 10.91 15.73 -0.93
C SER A 79 12.40 15.96 -0.71
N LYS A 80 13.07 15.03 -0.02
CA LYS A 80 14.49 15.08 0.32
C LYS A 80 15.38 14.36 -0.71
N LEU A 81 14.76 13.76 -1.73
CA LEU A 81 15.44 12.95 -2.74
C LEU A 81 15.53 13.72 -4.05
N ASP A 82 16.66 13.58 -4.73
CA ASP A 82 16.96 14.37 -5.93
C ASP A 82 16.57 13.65 -7.21
N THR A 83 16.79 12.34 -7.29
CA THR A 83 16.58 11.60 -8.54
C THR A 83 15.21 10.92 -8.58
N LEU A 84 14.65 10.74 -9.79
CA LEU A 84 13.44 9.96 -9.97
C LEU A 84 13.61 8.54 -9.42
N ARG A 85 14.79 7.96 -9.60
CA ARG A 85 15.14 6.60 -9.18
C ARG A 85 15.04 6.41 -7.67
N GLU A 86 15.67 7.28 -6.88
CA GLU A 86 15.59 7.25 -5.42
C GLU A 86 14.15 7.36 -4.94
N LYS A 87 13.37 8.24 -5.58
CA LYS A 87 11.94 8.43 -5.26
C LYS A 87 11.11 7.18 -5.58
N ILE A 88 11.36 6.53 -6.71
CA ILE A 88 10.71 5.26 -7.06
C ILE A 88 11.08 4.17 -6.05
N TYR A 89 12.34 4.07 -5.65
CA TYR A 89 12.78 3.11 -4.63
C TYR A 89 12.05 3.32 -3.29
N LEU A 90 11.94 4.57 -2.82
CA LEU A 90 11.20 4.91 -1.61
C LEU A 90 9.74 4.46 -1.69
N ILE A 91 9.07 4.70 -2.82
CA ILE A 91 7.67 4.30 -3.05
C ILE A 91 7.50 2.77 -2.97
N PHE A 92 8.47 2.01 -3.48
CA PHE A 92 8.48 0.56 -3.42
C PHE A 92 9.21 0.00 -2.18
N GLY A 93 9.50 0.86 -1.17
CA GLY A 93 10.24 0.53 0.04
C GLY A 93 9.80 -0.76 0.75
N ILE A 94 8.49 -1.03 0.79
CA ILE A 94 7.94 -2.25 1.41
C ILE A 94 8.46 -3.55 0.77
N PHE A 95 8.92 -3.50 -0.49
CA PHE A 95 9.44 -4.66 -1.21
C PHE A 95 10.97 -4.69 -1.33
N VAL A 96 11.65 -3.59 -1.00
CA VAL A 96 13.11 -3.43 -1.22
C VAL A 96 13.90 -3.18 0.07
N ASP A 97 13.25 -2.71 1.13
CA ASP A 97 13.89 -2.37 2.40
C ASP A 97 13.60 -3.43 3.45
N GLU A 98 14.64 -4.18 3.84
CA GLU A 98 14.56 -5.24 4.85
C GLU A 98 14.41 -4.67 6.26
N ASN A 99 14.89 -3.45 6.51
CA ASN A 99 14.74 -2.77 7.80
C ASN A 99 13.30 -2.25 7.97
N MET A 100 12.53 -2.17 6.89
CA MET A 100 11.12 -1.81 6.91
C MET A 100 10.20 -3.03 7.07
N LYS A 101 10.73 -4.26 7.01
CA LYS A 101 9.90 -5.47 7.10
C LYS A 101 9.09 -5.49 8.38
N ASP A 102 9.70 -5.25 9.53
CA ASP A 102 8.97 -5.29 10.81
C ASP A 102 7.96 -4.13 10.92
N LYS A 103 8.31 -2.95 10.41
CA LYS A 103 7.46 -1.75 10.48
C LYS A 103 6.26 -1.82 9.51
N LEU A 104 6.40 -2.52 8.38
CA LEU A 104 5.39 -2.57 7.32
C LEU A 104 4.83 -3.98 7.07
N LYS A 105 5.17 -4.96 7.91
CA LYS A 105 4.70 -6.36 7.82
C LYS A 105 3.19 -6.44 7.74
N SER A 106 2.48 -5.68 8.57
CA SER A 106 1.01 -5.64 8.56
C SER A 106 0.48 -5.23 7.19
N LEU A 107 1.01 -4.15 6.60
CA LEU A 107 0.62 -3.69 5.26
C LEU A 107 0.91 -4.75 4.20
N GLU A 108 2.07 -5.40 4.25
CA GLU A 108 2.46 -6.50 3.35
C GLU A 108 1.46 -7.67 3.44
N GLU A 109 1.14 -8.11 4.65
CA GLU A 109 0.15 -9.18 4.88
C GLU A 109 -1.26 -8.77 4.45
N PHE A 110 -1.60 -7.48 4.53
CA PHE A 110 -2.85 -6.96 3.96
C PHE A 110 -2.86 -7.00 2.44
N TYR A 111 -1.75 -6.72 1.74
CA TYR A 111 -1.67 -6.94 0.30
C TYR A 111 -1.89 -8.40 -0.06
N ILE A 112 -1.27 -9.31 0.67
CA ILE A 112 -1.44 -10.76 0.50
C ILE A 112 -2.90 -11.15 0.73
N TYR A 113 -3.51 -10.66 1.80
CA TYR A 113 -4.92 -10.91 2.12
C TYR A 113 -5.85 -10.43 0.99
N LEU A 114 -5.66 -9.20 0.48
CA LEU A 114 -6.45 -8.67 -0.64
C LEU A 114 -6.25 -9.46 -1.93
N PHE A 115 -5.04 -9.96 -2.18
CA PHE A 115 -4.73 -10.76 -3.36
C PHE A 115 -5.47 -12.10 -3.38
N PHE A 116 -5.55 -12.77 -2.23
CA PHE A 116 -6.24 -14.06 -2.10
C PHE A 116 -7.75 -13.95 -1.88
N GLU A 117 -8.28 -12.74 -1.69
CA GLU A 117 -9.69 -12.56 -1.42
C GLU A 117 -10.54 -12.73 -2.69
N ASN A 118 -11.32 -13.81 -2.68
CA ASN A 118 -12.28 -14.08 -3.74
C ASN A 118 -13.36 -13.00 -3.75
N ASN A 119 -13.74 -12.53 -4.95
CA ASN A 119 -14.82 -11.57 -5.13
C ASN A 119 -14.63 -10.25 -4.36
N ILE A 120 -13.42 -9.68 -4.31
CA ILE A 120 -13.16 -8.36 -3.71
C ILE A 120 -14.15 -7.28 -4.17
N ASN A 121 -14.65 -7.40 -5.41
CA ASN A 121 -15.67 -6.51 -5.98
C ASN A 121 -17.00 -6.50 -5.22
N ARG A 122 -17.35 -7.59 -4.52
CA ARG A 122 -18.55 -7.72 -3.68
C ARG A 122 -18.29 -7.24 -2.24
N LYS A 123 -17.04 -7.21 -1.80
CA LYS A 123 -16.64 -6.79 -0.45
C LYS A 123 -16.26 -5.32 -0.42
N LYS A 124 -17.25 -4.46 -0.15
CA LYS A 124 -17.12 -2.98 -0.22
C LYS A 124 -15.93 -2.44 0.59
N ALA A 125 -15.71 -2.96 1.80
CA ALA A 125 -14.61 -2.53 2.67
C ALA A 125 -13.23 -2.86 2.06
N LEU A 126 -13.02 -4.10 1.64
CA LEU A 126 -11.77 -4.54 1.00
C LEU A 126 -11.51 -3.84 -0.34
N LYS A 127 -12.56 -3.62 -1.14
CA LYS A 127 -12.48 -2.81 -2.36
C LYS A 127 -11.99 -1.39 -2.07
N LYS A 128 -12.42 -0.78 -0.95
CA LYS A 128 -11.92 0.54 -0.53
C LYS A 128 -10.44 0.48 -0.15
N ILE A 129 -9.98 -0.55 0.58
CA ILE A 129 -8.56 -0.73 0.91
C ILE A 129 -7.73 -0.81 -0.37
N TYR A 130 -8.06 -1.77 -1.24
CA TYR A 130 -7.35 -1.98 -2.51
C TYR A 130 -7.29 -0.69 -3.35
N THR A 131 -8.42 0.01 -3.43
CA THR A 131 -8.51 1.27 -4.18
C THR A 131 -7.62 2.35 -3.55
N ARG A 132 -7.65 2.52 -2.22
CA ARG A 132 -6.86 3.53 -1.51
C ARG A 132 -5.38 3.30 -1.73
N ILE A 133 -4.93 2.06 -1.50
CA ILE A 133 -3.54 1.65 -1.64
C ILE A 133 -3.01 1.91 -3.06
N ASN A 134 -3.72 1.40 -4.08
CA ASN A 134 -3.23 1.48 -5.45
C ASN A 134 -3.36 2.88 -6.04
N LYS A 135 -4.43 3.61 -5.74
CA LYS A 135 -4.57 5.01 -6.21
C LYS A 135 -3.54 5.92 -5.54
N GLY A 136 -3.31 5.77 -4.24
CA GLY A 136 -2.31 6.56 -3.50
C GLY A 136 -0.93 6.38 -4.12
N ARG A 137 -0.43 5.14 -4.16
CA ARG A 137 0.89 4.80 -4.73
C ARG A 137 1.05 5.28 -6.18
N LYS A 138 0.05 5.00 -7.04
CA LYS A 138 0.06 5.44 -8.44
C LYS A 138 0.14 6.96 -8.57
N SER A 139 -0.65 7.68 -7.76
CA SER A 139 -0.66 9.15 -7.81
C SER A 139 0.70 9.75 -7.44
N ILE A 140 1.43 9.13 -6.51
CA ILE A 140 2.76 9.58 -6.11
C ILE A 140 3.75 9.34 -7.25
N ILE A 141 3.77 8.14 -7.85
CA ILE A 141 4.66 7.82 -8.99
C ILE A 141 4.44 8.81 -10.15
N LEU A 142 3.19 8.96 -10.59
CA LEU A 142 2.87 9.84 -11.72
C LEU A 142 3.21 11.32 -11.44
N ARG A 143 3.08 11.76 -10.19
CA ARG A 143 3.49 13.10 -9.76
C ARG A 143 5.00 13.28 -9.81
N GLN A 144 5.77 12.28 -9.40
CA GLN A 144 7.23 12.35 -9.48
C GLN A 144 7.73 12.33 -10.92
N ILE A 145 7.15 11.49 -11.78
CA ILE A 145 7.47 11.49 -13.22
C ILE A 145 7.26 12.90 -13.81
N LYS A 146 6.12 13.54 -13.50
CA LYS A 146 5.87 14.94 -13.91
C LYS A 146 6.86 15.94 -13.32
N PHE A 147 7.20 15.81 -12.04
CA PHE A 147 8.15 16.68 -11.35
C PHE A 147 9.53 16.63 -12.02
N HIS A 148 9.91 15.49 -12.58
CA HIS A 148 11.14 15.30 -13.36
C HIS A 148 11.00 15.70 -14.85
N ASN A 149 10.00 16.53 -15.21
CA ASN A 149 9.74 16.99 -16.57
C ASN A 149 9.49 15.89 -17.61
N ILE A 150 9.02 14.72 -17.16
CA ILE A 150 8.71 13.61 -18.07
C ILE A 150 7.22 13.65 -18.40
N LYS A 151 6.91 13.72 -19.70
CA LYS A 151 5.52 13.76 -20.17
C LYS A 151 4.79 12.45 -19.85
N LEU A 152 3.67 12.54 -19.15
CA LEU A 152 2.78 11.39 -18.93
C LEU A 152 2.02 11.04 -20.22
N THR A 153 2.55 10.09 -20.98
CA THR A 153 1.82 9.49 -22.10
C THR A 153 0.90 8.37 -21.62
N LYS A 154 -0.01 7.91 -22.50
CA LYS A 154 -0.88 6.78 -22.22
C LYS A 154 -0.05 5.51 -21.99
N GLU A 155 0.98 5.32 -22.80
CA GLU A 155 1.91 4.18 -22.73
C GLU A 155 2.65 4.16 -21.39
N LEU A 156 3.19 5.30 -20.94
CA LEU A 156 3.88 5.40 -19.65
C LEU A 156 2.92 5.14 -18.47
N THR A 157 1.68 5.60 -18.57
CA THR A 157 0.64 5.33 -17.57
C THR A 157 0.28 3.84 -17.50
N ILE A 158 0.21 3.17 -18.66
CA ILE A 158 -0.03 1.72 -18.75
C ILE A 158 1.16 0.96 -18.15
N LEU A 159 2.38 1.30 -18.56
CA LEU A 159 3.62 0.69 -18.07
C LEU A 159 3.73 0.82 -16.54
N THR A 160 3.40 1.98 -15.98
CA THR A 160 3.41 2.20 -14.53
C THR A 160 2.46 1.26 -13.80
N ASN A 161 1.27 0.98 -14.36
CA ASN A 161 0.34 0.02 -13.75
C ASN A 161 0.93 -1.40 -13.77
N TYR A 162 1.48 -1.81 -14.92
CA TYR A 162 2.11 -3.13 -15.03
C TYR A 162 3.27 -3.31 -14.05
N VAL A 163 4.11 -2.29 -13.88
CA VAL A 163 5.23 -2.30 -12.91
C VAL A 163 4.71 -2.45 -11.47
N MET A 164 3.66 -1.72 -11.10
CA MET A 164 3.07 -1.82 -9.77
C MET A 164 2.50 -3.21 -9.49
N ASP A 165 1.75 -3.76 -10.44
CA ASP A 165 1.09 -5.07 -10.31
C ASP A 165 2.11 -6.22 -10.37
N SER A 166 3.12 -6.12 -11.24
CA SER A 166 4.15 -7.16 -11.41
C SER A 166 5.05 -7.28 -10.20
N ILE A 167 5.48 -6.15 -9.60
CA ILE A 167 6.31 -6.17 -8.39
C ILE A 167 5.55 -6.83 -7.24
N MET A 168 4.28 -6.44 -7.03
CA MET A 168 3.45 -7.03 -5.98
C MET A 168 3.26 -8.53 -6.19
N LEU A 169 2.87 -8.94 -7.41
CA LEU A 169 2.63 -10.35 -7.72
C LEU A 169 3.92 -11.18 -7.60
N TYR A 170 5.04 -10.67 -8.11
CA TYR A 170 6.34 -11.35 -8.04
C TYR A 170 6.80 -11.53 -6.59
N HIS A 171 6.63 -10.49 -5.77
CA HIS A 171 6.94 -10.54 -4.34
C HIS A 171 6.12 -11.61 -3.61
N ILE A 172 4.78 -11.57 -3.76
CA ILE A 172 3.87 -12.55 -3.15
C ILE A 172 4.20 -13.97 -3.62
N PHE A 173 4.45 -14.16 -4.92
CA PHE A 173 4.78 -15.46 -5.50
C PHE A 173 6.08 -16.03 -4.92
N CYS A 174 7.15 -15.24 -4.88
CA CYS A 174 8.44 -15.72 -4.37
C CYS A 174 8.39 -16.00 -2.86
N LYS A 175 7.74 -15.14 -2.06
CA LYS A 175 7.54 -15.39 -0.63
C LYS A 175 6.76 -16.70 -0.41
N ARG A 176 5.70 -16.92 -1.18
CA ARG A 176 4.81 -18.08 -1.01
C ARG A 176 5.40 -19.42 -1.47
N PHE A 177 6.07 -19.42 -2.61
CA PHE A 177 6.43 -20.66 -3.31
C PHE A 177 7.94 -20.94 -3.33
N ARG A 178 8.78 -19.94 -3.02
CA ARG A 178 10.24 -20.07 -3.12
C ARG A 178 10.97 -19.77 -1.83
N ASP A 179 10.27 -19.27 -0.80
CA ASP A 179 10.85 -18.81 0.46
C ASP A 179 12.12 -17.97 0.23
N LYS A 180 12.01 -17.00 -0.69
CA LYS A 180 13.16 -16.26 -1.24
C LYS A 180 12.94 -14.76 -1.14
N SER A 181 13.98 -14.05 -0.69
CA SER A 181 14.03 -12.58 -0.79
C SER A 181 13.99 -12.12 -2.25
N THR A 182 13.12 -11.15 -2.55
CA THR A 182 12.94 -10.57 -3.89
C THR A 182 13.65 -9.23 -4.07
N LYS A 183 14.37 -8.77 -3.04
CA LYS A 183 14.92 -7.42 -2.97
C LYS A 183 15.82 -7.10 -4.17
N LYS A 184 16.79 -7.97 -4.46
CA LYS A 184 17.76 -7.76 -5.54
C LYS A 184 17.08 -7.73 -6.90
N GLU A 185 16.14 -8.64 -7.15
CA GLU A 185 15.41 -8.71 -8.41
C GLU A 185 14.49 -7.51 -8.61
N ILE A 186 13.79 -7.07 -7.56
CA ILE A 186 12.92 -5.88 -7.61
C ILE A 186 13.76 -4.63 -7.84
N ILE A 187 14.90 -4.45 -7.16
CA ILE A 187 15.82 -3.33 -7.38
C ILE A 187 16.32 -3.32 -8.84
N ASN A 188 16.74 -4.48 -9.35
CA ASN A 188 17.18 -4.61 -10.75
C ASN A 188 16.06 -4.27 -11.74
N PHE A 189 14.83 -4.72 -11.49
CA PHE A 189 13.68 -4.40 -12.31
C PHE A 189 13.35 -2.90 -12.27
N LEU A 190 13.38 -2.29 -11.09
CA LEU A 190 13.16 -0.85 -10.93
C LEU A 190 14.25 -0.02 -11.62
N ASN A 191 15.50 -0.51 -11.65
CA ASN A 191 16.57 0.11 -12.42
C ASN A 191 16.25 0.17 -13.91
N VAL A 192 15.93 -0.98 -14.50
CA VAL A 192 15.56 -1.07 -15.92
C VAL A 192 14.34 -0.19 -16.23
N PHE A 193 13.36 -0.14 -15.31
CA PHE A 193 12.19 0.71 -15.45
C PHE A 193 12.56 2.21 -15.47
N CYS A 194 13.43 2.66 -14.56
CA CYS A 194 13.89 4.05 -14.54
C CYS A 194 14.73 4.39 -15.78
N ASP A 195 15.63 3.49 -16.20
CA ASP A 195 16.44 3.67 -17.41
C ASP A 195 15.55 3.82 -18.65
N LEU A 196 14.49 3.01 -18.76
CA LEU A 196 13.52 3.10 -19.84
C LEU A 196 12.76 4.43 -19.82
N ILE A 197 12.40 4.93 -18.63
CA ILE A 197 11.74 6.22 -18.48
C ILE A 197 12.65 7.36 -18.95
N GLU A 198 13.88 7.42 -18.43
CA GLU A 198 14.87 8.46 -18.72
C GLU A 198 15.25 8.43 -20.21
N THR A 199 15.57 7.26 -20.76
CA THR A 199 16.01 7.17 -22.16
C THR A 199 14.91 7.44 -23.19
N LYS A 200 13.69 6.96 -22.97
CA LYS A 200 12.62 7.00 -23.96
C LYS A 200 11.70 8.21 -23.83
N PHE A 201 11.53 8.74 -22.61
CA PHE A 201 10.55 9.79 -22.33
C PHE A 201 11.16 11.13 -21.93
N GLU A 202 12.42 11.19 -21.47
CA GLU A 202 13.12 12.45 -21.19
C GLU A 202 13.66 13.12 -22.47
N LYS A 203 14.10 12.31 -23.45
CA LYS A 203 14.67 12.79 -24.73
C LYS A 203 13.67 13.48 -25.67
N GLN A 204 12.36 13.35 -25.44
CA GLN A 204 11.34 13.97 -26.30
C GLN A 204 11.22 15.49 -26.08
N ASP A 205 11.63 16.02 -24.94
CA ASP A 205 11.63 17.47 -24.67
C ASP A 205 12.90 18.16 -25.18
N ALA A 206 14.05 17.48 -25.16
CA ALA A 206 15.30 18.01 -25.71
C ALA A 206 15.26 18.16 -27.24
N GLN A 207 14.68 17.19 -27.97
CA GLN A 207 14.53 17.27 -29.42
C GLN A 207 13.52 18.33 -29.88
N LYS A 208 12.44 18.58 -29.12
CA LYS A 208 11.47 19.63 -29.45
C LYS A 208 12.00 21.06 -29.22
N ARG A 209 12.92 21.25 -28.28
CA ARG A 209 13.58 22.55 -28.06
C ARG A 209 14.59 22.87 -29.16
N ARG A 210 15.27 21.85 -29.72
CA ARG A 210 16.20 22.00 -30.86
C ARG A 210 15.52 22.18 -32.22
N GLN A 211 14.24 21.84 -32.36
CA GLN A 211 13.47 22.08 -33.58
C GLN A 211 12.71 23.42 -33.57
N LYS A 212 12.77 24.17 -32.45
CA LYS A 212 12.13 25.48 -32.28
C LYS A 212 13.13 26.63 -32.08
N ALA A 213 14.43 26.33 -32.07
CA ALA A 213 15.54 27.27 -32.09
C ALA A 213 16.22 27.14 -33.46
#